data_AF-A0A949Y6D2-F1
#
_entry.id   AF-A0A949Y6D2-F1
#
_cell.length_a   1.000
_cell.length_b   1.000
_cell.length_c   1.000
_cell.angle_alpha   90.00
_cell.angle_beta   90.00
_cell.angle_gamma   90.00
#
_symmetry.space_group_name_H-M   'P 1'
#
loop_
_entity.id
_entity.type
_entity.pdbx_description
1 polymer ?
#
loop_
_entity_poly.entity_id
_entity_poly.type
_entity_poly.pdbx_seq_one_letter_code
_entity_poly.pdbx_strand_id
1 'polypeptide(L)'
;MNDFALPRAVVNFESRSFVAWNPKFLEYTGRSNDELRTSNLEQVLALGESWSLVSEGEPSEGAEYIACVTRRPFGENGSPGFVVRNLGRLGYVMLDDFGPTGAFEQGKTVGREEERNRIAKAFHDEVSSSMLAALFLVESAKIELEEAGLPQAEVVAKASDILAETTEKIVSVVTDTK
;
A
#
# COMPACT_ATOMS: atom_id res chain seq x y z
N MET A 1 -9.54 4.24 15.20
CA MET A 1 -9.30 2.77 15.10
C MET A 1 -10.41 2.02 14.33
N ASN A 2 -11.45 2.72 13.85
CA ASN A 2 -12.47 2.17 12.93
C ASN A 2 -12.20 2.56 11.47
N ASP A 3 -11.09 3.24 11.20
CA ASP A 3 -10.85 3.95 9.94
C ASP A 3 -10.33 3.03 8.82
N PHE A 4 -9.82 1.85 9.18
CA PHE A 4 -9.44 0.78 8.25
C PHE A 4 -10.47 -0.36 8.34
N ALA A 5 -11.51 -0.19 7.56
CA ALA A 5 -12.81 -0.81 7.77
C ALA A 5 -12.96 -2.09 6.92
N LEU A 6 -12.09 -3.09 7.13
CA LEU A 6 -12.28 -4.43 6.58
C LEU A 6 -13.07 -5.30 7.58
N PRO A 7 -14.00 -6.16 7.11
CA PRO A 7 -14.71 -7.09 8.00
C PRO A 7 -13.72 -8.12 8.56
N ARG A 8 -13.55 -8.13 9.89
CA ARG A 8 -12.55 -8.97 10.57
C ARG A 8 -13.06 -9.61 11.85
N ALA A 9 -12.57 -10.82 12.13
CA ALA A 9 -12.83 -11.53 13.37
C ALA A 9 -11.64 -12.38 13.82
N VAL A 10 -11.64 -12.77 15.08
CA VAL A 10 -10.71 -13.73 15.68
C VAL A 10 -11.51 -14.97 16.03
N VAL A 11 -11.02 -16.13 15.59
CA VAL A 11 -11.62 -17.44 15.84
C VAL A 11 -10.69 -18.26 16.72
N ASN A 12 -11.25 -19.06 17.60
CA ASN A 12 -10.55 -20.12 18.29
C ASN A 12 -10.92 -21.44 17.63
N PHE A 13 -9.95 -22.10 17.02
CA PHE A 13 -10.14 -23.37 16.32
C PHE A 13 -10.32 -24.56 17.26
N GLU A 14 -9.86 -24.48 18.50
CA GLU A 14 -10.05 -25.56 19.49
C GLU A 14 -11.50 -25.58 19.99
N SER A 15 -12.03 -24.42 20.37
CA SER A 15 -13.43 -24.28 20.79
C SER A 15 -14.40 -24.09 19.62
N ARG A 16 -13.87 -23.98 18.39
CA ARG A 16 -14.60 -23.68 17.16
C ARG A 16 -15.56 -22.49 17.31
N SER A 17 -15.09 -21.42 17.95
CA SER A 17 -15.92 -20.25 18.29
C SER A 17 -15.25 -18.93 17.95
N PHE A 18 -16.05 -17.89 17.75
CA PHE A 18 -15.55 -16.53 17.57
C PHE A 18 -15.22 -15.91 18.93
N VAL A 19 -14.05 -15.27 19.04
CA VAL A 19 -13.55 -14.67 20.29
C VAL A 19 -13.65 -13.14 20.24
N ALA A 20 -13.45 -12.55 19.06
CA ALA A 20 -13.56 -11.10 18.86
C ALA A 20 -13.92 -10.78 17.41
N TRP A 21 -14.54 -9.63 17.16
CA TRP A 21 -14.93 -9.16 15.82
C TRP A 21 -15.17 -7.66 15.81
N ASN A 22 -15.13 -7.05 14.62
CA ASN A 22 -15.54 -5.66 14.42
C ASN A 22 -16.99 -5.54 13.91
N PRO A 23 -17.61 -4.34 14.00
CA PRO A 23 -18.98 -4.13 13.53
C PRO A 23 -19.19 -4.51 12.05
N LYS A 24 -18.22 -4.23 11.19
CA LYS A 24 -18.29 -4.61 9.78
C LYS A 24 -18.37 -6.11 9.54
N PHE A 25 -17.74 -6.94 10.39
CA PHE A 25 -17.90 -8.39 10.30
C PHE A 25 -19.34 -8.83 10.56
N LEU A 26 -20.05 -8.17 11.47
CA LEU A 26 -21.47 -8.43 11.73
C LEU A 26 -22.33 -8.02 10.54
N GLU A 27 -22.08 -6.84 9.97
CA GLU A 27 -22.76 -6.37 8.76
C GLU A 27 -22.58 -7.35 7.58
N TYR A 28 -21.37 -7.86 7.38
CA TYR A 28 -21.04 -8.77 6.27
C TYR A 28 -21.59 -10.17 6.46
N THR A 29 -21.65 -10.66 7.69
CA THR A 29 -22.22 -11.98 8.01
C THR A 29 -23.74 -11.94 8.15
N GLY A 30 -24.32 -10.75 8.34
CA GLY A 30 -25.75 -10.57 8.63
C GLY A 30 -26.15 -11.14 9.99
N ARG A 31 -25.20 -11.29 10.91
CA ARG A 31 -25.41 -11.89 12.24
C ARG A 31 -25.34 -10.83 13.33
N SER A 32 -26.14 -11.02 14.37
CA SER A 32 -26.04 -10.25 15.60
C SER A 32 -24.84 -10.69 16.44
N ASN A 33 -24.45 -9.83 17.38
CA ASN A 33 -23.38 -10.11 18.34
C ASN A 33 -23.68 -11.38 19.16
N ASP A 34 -24.91 -11.53 19.63
CA ASP A 34 -25.32 -12.69 20.44
C ASP A 34 -25.32 -13.98 19.63
N GLU A 35 -25.83 -13.94 18.39
CA GLU A 35 -25.76 -15.10 17.49
C GLU A 35 -24.32 -15.53 17.25
N LEU A 36 -23.40 -14.58 17.01
CA LEU A 36 -22.01 -14.90 16.71
C LEU A 36 -21.27 -15.49 17.93
N ARG A 37 -21.62 -15.06 19.15
CA ARG A 37 -21.09 -15.63 20.40
C ARG A 37 -21.50 -17.09 20.59
N THR A 38 -22.72 -17.44 20.20
CA THR A 38 -23.25 -18.80 20.35
C THR A 38 -23.04 -19.69 19.13
N SER A 39 -22.66 -19.10 18.00
CA SER A 39 -22.46 -19.81 16.74
C SER A 39 -21.14 -20.57 16.73
N ASN A 40 -21.17 -21.76 16.15
CA ASN A 40 -19.95 -22.48 15.80
C ASN A 40 -19.35 -21.88 14.51
N LEU A 41 -18.02 -21.91 14.40
CA LEU A 41 -17.25 -21.53 13.23
C LEU A 41 -17.87 -22.01 11.91
N GLU A 42 -18.25 -23.30 11.81
CA GLU A 42 -18.79 -23.87 10.55
C GLU A 42 -20.22 -23.41 10.21
N GLN A 43 -20.94 -22.85 11.17
CA GLN A 43 -22.25 -22.25 10.91
C GLN A 43 -22.10 -20.88 10.26
N VAL A 44 -20.94 -20.23 10.44
CA VAL A 44 -20.67 -18.88 9.97
C VAL A 44 -19.74 -18.87 8.77
N LEU A 45 -18.75 -19.78 8.73
CA LEU A 45 -17.74 -19.86 7.67
C LEU A 45 -17.68 -21.28 7.09
N ALA A 46 -17.70 -21.39 5.78
CA ALA A 46 -17.23 -22.57 5.06
C ALA A 46 -15.72 -22.42 4.83
N LEU A 47 -14.92 -23.33 5.37
CA LEU A 47 -13.47 -23.37 5.14
C LEU A 47 -13.17 -24.22 3.91
N GLY A 48 -12.29 -23.72 3.04
CA GLY A 48 -11.83 -24.37 1.83
C GLY A 48 -10.41 -24.92 1.98
N GLU A 49 -9.69 -25.00 0.86
CA GLU A 49 -8.32 -25.50 0.83
C GLU A 49 -7.38 -24.60 1.63
N SER A 50 -6.44 -25.24 2.32
CA SER A 50 -5.38 -24.56 3.04
C SER A 50 -4.06 -24.64 2.30
N TRP A 51 -3.28 -23.57 2.42
CA TRP A 51 -1.97 -23.45 1.82
C TRP A 51 -1.02 -22.73 2.79
N SER A 52 0.27 -23.00 2.65
CA SER A 52 1.32 -22.35 3.43
C SER A 52 2.27 -21.63 2.50
N LEU A 53 2.75 -20.45 2.90
CA LEU A 53 3.88 -19.81 2.25
C LEU A 53 5.12 -20.59 2.65
N VAL A 54 5.56 -21.52 1.80
CA VAL A 54 6.83 -22.21 1.99
C VAL A 54 7.93 -21.18 1.76
N SER A 55 8.49 -20.63 2.84
CA SER A 55 9.73 -19.85 2.75
C SER A 55 10.87 -20.83 2.50
N GLU A 56 11.53 -20.73 1.34
CA GLU A 56 12.77 -21.45 1.09
C GLU A 56 13.82 -20.97 2.12
N GLY A 57 14.19 -21.82 3.08
CA GLY A 57 15.37 -21.56 3.92
C GLY A 57 15.34 -22.15 5.32
N GLU A 58 14.19 -22.21 6.00
CA GLU A 58 14.11 -22.73 7.38
C GLU A 58 12.73 -23.33 7.66
N PRO A 59 12.61 -24.37 8.53
CA PRO A 59 11.33 -24.84 9.04
C PRO A 59 10.78 -23.81 10.03
N SER A 60 10.40 -22.63 9.54
CA SER A 60 9.64 -21.69 10.35
C SER A 60 8.25 -22.25 10.57
N GLU A 61 7.74 -22.09 11.79
CA GLU A 61 6.34 -22.28 12.16
C GLU A 61 5.46 -21.34 11.31
N GLY A 62 5.22 -21.74 10.07
CA GLY A 62 4.62 -20.90 9.04
C GLY A 62 3.14 -20.67 9.32
N ALA A 63 2.69 -19.44 9.06
CA ALA A 63 1.27 -19.15 9.04
C ALA A 63 0.59 -19.94 7.90
N GLU A 64 -0.48 -20.65 8.25
CA GLU A 64 -1.35 -21.34 7.30
C GLU A 64 -2.50 -20.41 6.93
N TYR A 65 -2.74 -20.33 5.63
CA TYR A 65 -3.80 -19.56 5.02
C TYR A 65 -4.89 -20.53 4.56
N ILE A 66 -6.12 -20.30 5.01
CA ILE A 66 -7.27 -21.13 4.68
C ILE A 66 -8.28 -20.24 3.97
N ALA A 67 -8.63 -20.57 2.72
CA ALA A 67 -9.71 -19.88 2.03
C ALA A 67 -11.02 -20.09 2.81
N CYS A 68 -11.86 -19.07 2.91
CA CYS A 68 -13.16 -19.20 3.57
C CYS A 68 -14.25 -18.41 2.87
N VAL A 69 -15.50 -18.80 3.08
CA VAL A 69 -16.70 -18.11 2.57
C VAL A 69 -17.72 -18.00 3.69
N THR A 70 -18.31 -16.82 3.88
CA THR A 70 -19.39 -16.66 4.87
C THR A 70 -20.66 -17.40 4.48
N ARG A 71 -21.29 -18.05 5.44
CA ARG A 71 -22.64 -18.60 5.30
C ARG A 71 -23.65 -17.57 5.79
N ARG A 72 -24.32 -16.91 4.84
CA ARG A 72 -25.43 -16.00 5.15
C ARG A 72 -26.72 -16.79 5.40
N PRO A 73 -27.52 -16.44 6.42
CA PRO A 73 -28.75 -17.15 6.74
C PRO A 73 -29.83 -17.09 5.64
N PHE A 74 -29.77 -16.10 4.73
CA PHE A 74 -30.82 -15.84 3.73
C PHE A 74 -30.46 -16.23 2.28
N GLY A 75 -29.45 -17.08 2.06
CA GLY A 75 -29.15 -17.64 0.73
C GLY A 75 -28.50 -16.68 -0.27
N GLU A 76 -28.10 -15.49 0.15
CA GLU A 76 -27.22 -14.62 -0.63
C GLU A 76 -25.83 -15.24 -0.80
N ASN A 77 -25.15 -14.90 -1.90
CA ASN A 77 -23.76 -15.29 -2.14
C ASN A 77 -22.90 -14.89 -0.94
N GLY A 78 -22.23 -15.87 -0.34
CA GLY A 78 -21.31 -15.63 0.76
C GLY A 78 -20.14 -14.75 0.34
N SER A 79 -19.68 -13.88 1.24
CA SER A 79 -18.45 -13.13 1.06
C SER A 79 -17.27 -14.07 1.23
N PRO A 80 -16.39 -14.22 0.22
CA PRO A 80 -15.17 -14.98 0.39
C PRO A 80 -14.19 -14.20 1.29
N GLY A 81 -13.10 -14.84 1.65
CA GLY A 81 -12.06 -14.28 2.49
C GLY A 81 -11.04 -15.33 2.86
N PHE A 82 -10.23 -15.01 3.86
CA PHE A 82 -9.15 -15.87 4.32
C PHE A 82 -9.10 -15.94 5.84
N VAL A 83 -8.70 -17.09 6.34
CA VAL A 83 -8.31 -17.29 7.73
C VAL A 83 -6.81 -17.52 7.76
N VAL A 84 -6.10 -16.67 8.51
CA VAL A 84 -4.68 -16.83 8.80
C VAL A 84 -4.55 -17.44 10.18
N ARG A 85 -3.90 -18.60 10.28
CA ARG A 85 -3.59 -19.22 11.58
C ARG A 85 -2.10 -19.52 11.67
N ASN A 86 -1.50 -19.20 12.81
CA ASN A 86 -0.24 -19.85 13.18
C ASN A 86 -0.59 -21.20 13.84
N LEU A 87 0.38 -22.12 14.02
CA LEU A 87 0.24 -23.44 14.68
C LEU A 87 -0.44 -23.42 16.07
N GLY A 88 -0.76 -22.23 16.60
CA GLY A 88 -1.61 -22.03 17.77
C GLY A 88 -3.11 -22.23 17.51
N ARG A 89 -3.90 -21.97 18.57
CA ARG A 89 -5.34 -22.23 18.62
C ARG A 89 -6.20 -21.11 18.02
N LEU A 90 -5.60 -19.96 17.73
CA LEU A 90 -6.32 -18.77 17.24
C LEU A 90 -6.07 -18.55 15.75
N GLY A 91 -7.15 -18.19 15.05
CA GLY A 91 -7.14 -17.74 13.67
C GLY A 91 -7.62 -16.31 13.57
N TYR A 92 -7.09 -15.59 12.59
CA TYR A 92 -7.56 -14.28 12.20
C TYR A 92 -8.32 -14.38 10.88
N VAL A 93 -9.58 -13.99 10.87
CA VAL A 93 -10.48 -14.01 9.72
C VAL A 93 -10.53 -12.61 9.12
N MET A 94 -10.35 -12.54 7.80
CA MET A 94 -10.59 -11.34 7.00
C MET A 94 -11.50 -11.70 5.84
N LEU A 95 -12.63 -10.99 5.70
CA LEU A 95 -13.52 -11.17 4.57
C LEU A 95 -13.21 -10.14 3.48
N ASP A 96 -13.34 -10.57 2.23
CA ASP A 96 -13.20 -9.71 1.08
C ASP A 96 -14.37 -8.74 1.01
N ASP A 97 -14.04 -7.45 0.98
CA ASP A 97 -14.98 -6.38 0.72
C ASP A 97 -14.94 -6.06 -0.78
N PHE A 98 -15.73 -6.77 -1.59
CA PHE A 98 -15.91 -6.44 -3.02
C PHE A 98 -16.85 -5.24 -3.25
N GLY A 99 -17.28 -4.55 -2.19
CA GLY A 99 -17.96 -3.28 -2.35
C GLY A 99 -16.98 -2.22 -2.87
N PRO A 100 -17.43 -1.26 -3.71
CA PRO A 100 -16.66 -0.06 -3.95
C PRO A 100 -16.60 0.71 -2.63
N THR A 101 -15.64 0.40 -1.78
CA THR A 101 -15.39 1.19 -0.57
C THR A 101 -14.78 2.49 -1.06
N GLY A 102 -15.64 3.49 -1.29
CA GLY A 102 -15.21 4.85 -1.64
C GLY A 102 -14.12 5.35 -0.71
N ALA A 103 -14.11 4.91 0.56
CA ALA A 103 -13.06 5.19 1.53
C ALA A 103 -11.69 4.53 1.22
N PHE A 104 -11.65 3.32 0.67
CA PHE A 104 -10.39 2.67 0.27
C PHE A 104 -9.82 3.30 -0.99
N GLU A 105 -10.66 3.53 -2.02
CA GLU A 105 -10.22 4.24 -3.23
C GLU A 105 -9.84 5.69 -2.92
N GLN A 106 -10.56 6.36 -2.01
CA GLN A 106 -10.16 7.67 -1.48
C GLN A 106 -8.85 7.60 -0.71
N GLY A 107 -8.66 6.61 0.16
CA GLY A 107 -7.42 6.40 0.89
C GLY A 107 -6.23 6.12 -0.02
N LYS A 108 -6.45 5.39 -1.11
CA LYS A 108 -5.45 5.14 -2.16
C LYS A 108 -5.10 6.41 -2.93
N THR A 109 -6.10 7.24 -3.26
CA THR A 109 -5.87 8.55 -3.89
C THR A 109 -5.09 9.47 -2.96
N VAL A 110 -5.51 9.61 -1.70
CA VAL A 110 -4.81 10.43 -0.70
C VAL A 110 -3.39 9.91 -0.48
N GLY A 111 -3.20 8.59 -0.33
CA GLY A 111 -1.87 7.99 -0.16
C GLY A 111 -0.95 8.24 -1.36
N ARG A 112 -1.48 8.22 -2.59
CA ARG A 112 -0.73 8.60 -3.79
C ARG A 112 -0.35 10.08 -3.80
N GLU A 113 -1.26 10.96 -3.38
CA GLU A 113 -0.99 12.39 -3.28
C GLU A 113 0.03 12.72 -2.19
N GLU A 114 -0.05 12.08 -1.02
CA GLU A 114 0.91 12.23 0.07
C GLU A 114 2.30 11.74 -0.33
N GLU A 115 2.38 10.57 -0.96
CA GLU A 115 3.66 10.04 -1.44
C GLU A 115 4.27 10.94 -2.53
N ARG A 116 3.45 11.46 -3.44
CA ARG A 116 3.89 12.45 -4.42
C ARG A 116 4.45 13.70 -3.74
N ASN A 117 3.74 14.24 -2.75
CA ASN A 117 4.20 15.41 -2.00
C ASN A 117 5.51 15.12 -1.26
N ARG A 118 5.68 13.91 -0.73
CA ARG A 118 6.93 13.48 -0.08
C ARG A 118 8.09 13.45 -1.07
N ILE A 119 7.89 12.89 -2.27
CA ILE A 119 8.90 12.85 -3.33
C ILE A 119 9.27 14.26 -3.79
N ALA A 120 8.28 15.11 -4.04
CA ALA A 120 8.51 16.49 -4.46
C ALA A 120 9.30 17.29 -3.42
N LYS A 121 8.97 17.10 -2.14
CA LYS A 121 9.70 17.72 -1.03
C LYS A 121 11.14 17.19 -0.93
N ALA A 122 11.34 15.88 -0.96
CA ALA A 122 12.68 15.29 -0.90
C ALA A 122 13.57 15.77 -2.06
N PHE A 123 13.02 15.85 -3.27
CA PHE A 123 13.74 16.38 -4.42
C PHE A 123 14.14 17.86 -4.23
N HIS A 124 13.22 18.69 -3.74
CA HIS A 124 13.50 20.09 -3.46
C HIS A 124 14.59 20.26 -2.38
N ASP A 125 14.48 19.49 -1.29
CA ASP A 125 15.37 19.61 -0.13
C ASP A 125 16.78 19.05 -0.41
N GLU A 126 16.90 17.95 -1.15
CA GLU A 126 18.18 17.25 -1.36
C GLU A 126 18.88 17.61 -2.67
N VAL A 127 18.12 17.83 -3.76
CA VAL A 127 18.68 17.86 -5.12
C VAL A 127 18.70 19.27 -5.72
N SER A 128 17.65 20.07 -5.50
CA SER A 128 17.52 21.38 -6.16
C SER A 128 18.67 22.34 -5.84
N SER A 129 19.11 22.41 -4.58
CA SER A 129 20.21 23.31 -4.17
C SER A 129 21.53 22.95 -4.87
N SER A 130 21.83 21.65 -4.98
CA SER A 130 23.04 21.14 -5.61
C SER A 130 23.03 21.34 -7.13
N MET A 131 21.87 21.12 -7.77
CA MET A 131 21.71 21.38 -9.20
C MET A 131 21.83 22.86 -9.56
N LEU A 132 21.24 23.75 -8.77
CA LEU A 132 21.35 25.19 -8.95
C LEU A 132 22.80 25.67 -8.83
N ALA A 133 23.52 25.16 -7.82
CA ALA A 133 24.94 25.45 -7.65
C ALA A 133 25.78 24.96 -8.84
N ALA A 134 25.50 23.76 -9.37
CA ALA A 134 26.17 23.24 -10.55
C ALA A 134 25.93 24.11 -11.79
N LEU A 135 24.68 24.56 -12.02
CA LEU A 135 24.35 25.50 -13.09
C LEU A 135 25.13 26.81 -12.99
N PHE A 136 25.22 27.40 -11.80
CA PHE A 136 26.03 28.61 -11.59
C PHE A 136 27.51 28.40 -11.88
N LEU A 137 28.08 27.26 -11.45
CA LEU A 137 29.49 26.95 -11.72
C LEU A 137 29.76 26.76 -13.21
N VAL A 138 28.86 26.07 -13.92
CA VAL A 138 28.97 25.86 -15.37
C VAL A 138 28.85 27.19 -16.13
N GLU A 139 27.92 28.06 -15.76
CA GLU A 139 27.76 29.36 -16.41
C GLU A 139 28.96 30.28 -16.11
N SER A 140 29.50 30.23 -14.89
CA SER A 140 30.73 30.98 -14.54
C SER A 140 31.92 30.51 -15.39
N ALA A 141 32.12 29.19 -15.51
CA ALA A 141 33.18 28.62 -16.33
C ALA A 141 33.02 28.97 -17.82
N LYS A 142 31.77 28.99 -18.33
CA LYS A 142 31.47 29.42 -19.69
C LYS A 142 31.92 30.87 -19.92
N ILE A 143 31.54 31.80 -19.04
CA ILE A 143 31.91 33.22 -19.14
C ILE A 143 33.43 33.38 -19.17
N GLU A 144 34.16 32.71 -18.26
CA GLU A 144 35.62 32.78 -18.21
C GLU A 144 36.27 32.26 -19.51
N LEU A 145 35.74 31.18 -20.09
CA LEU A 145 36.25 30.62 -21.36
C LEU A 145 35.93 31.52 -22.56
N GLU A 146 34.76 32.16 -22.57
CA GLU A 146 34.36 33.14 -23.59
C GLU A 146 35.27 34.38 -23.56
N GLU A 147 35.52 34.93 -22.36
CA GLU A 147 36.44 36.06 -22.17
C GLU A 147 37.88 35.73 -22.58
N ALA A 148 38.32 34.49 -22.35
CA ALA A 148 39.63 34.01 -22.77
C ALA A 148 39.72 33.67 -24.28
N GLY A 149 38.61 33.72 -25.02
CA GLY A 149 38.54 33.37 -26.44
C GLY A 149 38.84 31.89 -26.72
N LEU A 150 38.55 31.02 -25.76
CA LEU A 150 38.88 29.60 -25.82
C LEU A 150 37.75 28.80 -26.49
N PRO A 151 38.05 27.86 -27.41
CA PRO A 151 37.03 27.08 -28.13
C PRO A 151 36.22 26.15 -27.22
N GLN A 152 36.73 25.86 -26.02
CA GLN A 152 36.02 25.07 -25.00
C GLN A 152 34.73 25.75 -24.52
N ALA A 153 34.61 27.08 -24.67
CA ALA A 153 33.41 27.84 -24.33
C ALA A 153 32.15 27.26 -25.00
N GLU A 154 32.25 26.86 -26.27
CA GLU A 154 31.11 26.31 -27.01
C GLU A 154 30.65 24.94 -26.47
N VAL A 155 31.59 24.13 -25.97
CA VAL A 155 31.28 22.83 -25.36
C VAL A 155 30.60 23.02 -24.00
N VAL A 156 31.09 23.98 -23.20
CA VAL A 156 30.50 24.31 -21.90
C VAL A 156 29.12 24.95 -22.06
N ALA A 157 28.92 25.79 -23.09
CA ALA A 157 27.61 26.34 -23.42
C ALA A 157 26.58 25.25 -23.72
N LYS A 158 26.93 24.26 -24.57
CA LYS A 158 26.05 23.11 -24.84
C LYS A 158 25.75 22.29 -23.58
N ALA A 159 26.74 22.12 -22.70
CA ALA A 159 26.54 21.43 -21.43
C ALA A 159 25.59 22.21 -20.49
N SER A 160 25.71 23.54 -20.44
CA SER A 160 24.80 24.43 -19.69
C SER A 160 23.36 24.30 -20.19
N ASP A 161 23.16 24.34 -21.51
CA ASP A 161 21.83 24.22 -22.14
C ASP A 161 21.18 22.86 -21.81
N ILE A 162 21.93 21.76 -21.92
CA ILE A 162 21.44 20.42 -21.58
C ILE A 162 21.09 20.31 -20.10
N LEU A 163 21.89 20.89 -19.21
CA LEU A 163 21.63 20.89 -17.77
C LEU A 163 20.38 21.72 -17.43
N ALA A 164 20.20 22.88 -18.06
CA ALA A 164 19.02 23.72 -17.89
C ALA A 164 17.75 22.99 -18.36
N GLU A 165 17.77 22.42 -19.57
CA GLU A 165 16.64 21.67 -20.13
C GLU A 165 16.31 20.44 -19.26
N THR A 166 17.33 19.73 -18.78
CA THR A 166 17.14 18.58 -17.89
C THR A 166 16.52 19.00 -16.57
N THR A 167 16.93 20.15 -16.01
CA THR A 167 16.36 20.69 -14.77
C THR A 167 14.88 21.03 -14.95
N GLU A 168 14.52 21.70 -16.05
CA GLU A 168 13.13 22.02 -16.35
C GLU A 168 12.26 20.76 -16.53
N LYS A 169 12.78 19.73 -17.20
CA LYS A 169 12.09 18.44 -17.34
C LYS A 169 11.89 17.70 -16.02
N ILE A 170 12.87 17.74 -15.13
CA ILE A 170 12.73 17.10 -13.81
C ILE A 170 11.68 17.86 -12.99
N VAL A 171 11.72 19.20 -12.99
CA VAL A 171 10.71 20.02 -12.33
C VAL A 171 9.33 19.69 -12.88
N SER A 172 9.14 19.65 -14.21
CA SER A 172 7.84 19.31 -14.77
C SER A 172 7.39 17.91 -14.37
N VAL A 173 8.23 16.88 -14.39
CA VAL A 173 7.83 15.53 -13.93
C VAL A 173 7.44 15.50 -12.45
N VAL A 174 8.09 16.31 -11.62
CA VAL A 174 7.83 16.39 -10.17
C VAL A 174 6.62 17.27 -9.84
N THR A 175 6.31 18.28 -10.66
CA THR A 175 5.25 19.28 -10.40
C THR A 175 4.03 19.19 -11.31
N ASP A 176 4.14 18.71 -12.55
CA ASP A 176 2.99 18.44 -13.41
C ASP A 176 2.31 17.16 -12.95
N THR A 177 1.13 17.32 -12.38
CA THR A 177 -0.01 16.40 -12.58
C THR A 177 -1.27 17.06 -12.05
N LYS A 178 -1.95 17.81 -12.94
CA LYS A 178 -3.38 18.11 -12.86
C LYS A 178 -4.18 16.94 -13.43
#